data_AF-A0A060C475-F1
#
_entry.id   AF-A0A060C475-F1
#
_cell.length_a   1.000
_cell.length_b   1.000
_cell.length_c   1.000
_cell.angle_alpha   90.00
_cell.angle_beta   90.00
_cell.angle_gamma   90.00
#
_symmetry.space_group_name_H-M   'P 1'
#
loop_
_entity.id
_entity.type
_entity.pdbx_description
1 polymer ?
#
loop_
_entity_poly.entity_id
_entity_poly.type
_entity_poly.pdbx_seq_one_letter_code
_entity_poly.pdbx_strand_id
1 'polypeptide(L)'
;MPQHSGYAALTAERGILYGADYNPEQWPVDVWHDDITLMRRAKVNLVTVGVFSWARIEPTAGERDWAWLDEVLDLLHAGGIGVDLATPTASPPPWLGVRHPSTLPVTKTGCALWPVRAISSPQRRSSIGRPPAPSPPT
;
A
#
# COMPACT_ATOMS: atom_id res chain seq x y z
N MET A 1 -23.30 -4.08 26.32
CA MET A 1 -22.37 -5.04 25.70
C MET A 1 -20.96 -4.55 25.93
N PRO A 2 -20.00 -5.38 26.38
CA PRO A 2 -18.61 -4.96 26.44
C PRO A 2 -18.15 -4.73 25.00
N GLN A 3 -17.77 -3.49 24.69
CA GLN A 3 -17.14 -3.17 23.42
C GLN A 3 -15.70 -3.68 23.51
N HIS A 4 -15.46 -4.91 23.05
CA HIS A 4 -14.09 -5.33 22.76
C HIS A 4 -13.63 -4.47 21.59
N SER A 5 -12.70 -3.55 21.83
CA SER A 5 -12.05 -2.84 20.72
C SER A 5 -11.42 -3.91 19.84
N GLY A 6 -11.72 -3.89 18.54
CA GLY A 6 -11.34 -4.98 17.62
C GLY A 6 -9.84 -5.30 17.66
N TYR A 7 -9.01 -4.30 17.99
CA TYR A 7 -7.56 -4.43 18.11
C TYR A 7 -7.08 -5.02 19.44
N ALA A 8 -7.83 -4.94 20.54
CA ALA A 8 -7.37 -5.46 21.83
C ALA A 8 -7.26 -6.99 21.84
N ALA A 9 -8.20 -7.69 21.19
CA ALA A 9 -8.11 -9.15 21.03
C ALA A 9 -6.90 -9.53 20.15
N LEU A 10 -6.68 -8.78 19.06
CA LEU A 10 -5.58 -9.03 18.13
C LEU A 10 -4.21 -8.85 18.80
N THR A 11 -4.02 -7.76 19.56
CA THR A 11 -2.76 -7.50 20.26
C THR A 11 -2.57 -8.39 21.49
N ALA A 12 -3.64 -8.90 22.10
CA ALA A 12 -3.55 -9.93 23.14
C ALA A 12 -3.05 -11.28 22.57
N GLU A 13 -3.47 -11.65 21.36
CA GLU A 13 -3.03 -12.87 20.68
C GLU A 13 -1.60 -12.75 20.13
N ARG A 14 -1.29 -11.64 19.46
CA ARG A 14 -0.06 -11.48 18.66
C ARG A 14 1.03 -10.65 19.30
N GLY A 15 0.73 -9.99 20.42
CA GLY A 15 1.60 -9.00 21.04
C GLY A 15 1.61 -7.67 20.28
N ILE A 16 2.73 -6.95 20.36
CA ILE A 16 2.94 -5.72 19.57
C ILE A 16 2.96 -6.12 18.09
N LEU A 17 2.14 -5.44 17.29
CA LEU A 17 2.09 -5.64 15.84
C LEU A 17 3.34 -5.01 15.21
N TYR A 18 4.08 -5.81 14.45
CA TYR A 18 5.37 -5.47 13.86
C TYR A 18 5.46 -6.01 12.44
N GLY A 19 5.79 -5.12 11.51
CA GLY A 19 6.02 -5.41 10.12
C GLY A 19 6.05 -4.14 9.28
N ALA A 20 5.57 -4.23 8.04
CA ALA A 20 5.64 -3.17 7.05
C ALA A 20 4.56 -3.35 5.97
N ASP A 21 4.44 -2.35 5.09
CA ASP A 21 3.78 -2.53 3.80
C ASP A 21 4.53 -3.61 3.00
N TYR A 22 3.76 -4.60 2.53
CA TYR A 22 4.25 -5.67 1.69
C TYR A 22 3.59 -5.59 0.31
N ASN A 23 4.42 -5.33 -0.70
CA ASN A 23 4.00 -5.11 -2.09
C ASN A 23 4.53 -6.23 -3.01
N PRO A 24 4.03 -7.47 -2.88
CA PRO A 24 4.51 -8.61 -3.65
C PRO A 24 4.27 -8.45 -5.15
N GLU A 25 3.30 -7.64 -5.58
CA GLU A 25 3.06 -7.34 -7.00
C GLU A 25 4.22 -6.60 -7.68
N GLN A 26 5.18 -6.08 -6.91
CA GLN A 26 6.38 -5.41 -7.40
C GLN A 26 7.55 -6.37 -7.64
N TRP A 27 7.42 -7.62 -7.21
CA TRP A 27 8.49 -8.62 -7.25
C TRP A 27 8.03 -9.91 -7.94
N PRO A 28 8.93 -10.68 -8.57
CA PRO A 28 8.57 -11.96 -9.13
C PRO A 28 8.20 -12.98 -8.02
N VAL A 29 7.42 -13.99 -8.37
CA VAL A 29 6.78 -14.94 -7.43
C VAL A 29 7.78 -15.69 -6.54
N ASP A 30 8.97 -15.99 -7.06
CA ASP A 30 10.03 -16.67 -6.30
C ASP A 30 10.50 -15.86 -5.09
N VAL A 31 10.47 -14.53 -5.16
CA VAL A 31 10.82 -13.63 -4.06
C VAL A 31 9.84 -13.75 -2.90
N TRP A 32 8.57 -14.07 -3.15
CA TRP A 32 7.54 -14.12 -2.10
C TRP A 32 7.88 -15.17 -1.03
N HIS A 33 8.39 -16.32 -1.43
CA HIS A 33 8.79 -17.38 -0.49
C HIS A 33 9.99 -16.97 0.37
N ASP A 34 10.95 -16.28 -0.22
CA ASP A 34 12.10 -15.74 0.50
C ASP A 34 11.67 -14.66 1.50
N ASP A 35 10.74 -13.79 1.10
CA ASP A 35 10.16 -12.77 1.97
C ASP A 35 9.50 -13.39 3.20
N ILE A 36 8.67 -14.42 3.04
CA ILE A 36 8.05 -15.13 4.18
C ILE A 36 9.12 -15.71 5.11
N THR A 37 10.17 -16.29 4.54
CA THR A 37 11.29 -16.85 5.32
C THR A 37 12.01 -15.76 6.12
N LEU A 38 12.27 -14.60 5.50
CA LEU A 38 12.93 -13.48 6.14
C LEU A 38 12.05 -12.80 7.19
N MET A 39 10.75 -12.61 6.91
CA MET A 39 9.77 -12.08 7.85
C MET A 39 9.70 -12.93 9.12
N ARG A 40 9.66 -14.27 8.98
CA ARG A 40 9.66 -15.20 10.12
C ARG A 40 10.96 -15.11 10.94
N ARG A 41 12.11 -14.93 10.29
CA ARG A 41 13.40 -14.72 10.97
C ARG A 41 13.42 -13.39 11.73
N ALA A 42 12.87 -12.34 11.13
CA ALA A 42 12.77 -11.00 11.70
C ALA A 42 11.63 -10.85 12.75
N LYS A 43 10.80 -11.89 12.95
CA LYS A 43 9.63 -11.86 13.85
C LYS A 43 8.56 -10.85 13.45
N VAL A 44 8.44 -10.57 12.15
CA VAL A 44 7.28 -9.87 11.59
C VAL A 44 6.02 -10.72 11.85
N ASN A 45 4.96 -10.09 12.36
CA ASN A 45 3.70 -10.77 12.73
C ASN A 45 2.45 -10.16 12.07
N LEU A 46 2.60 -9.02 11.37
CA LEU A 46 1.55 -8.37 10.59
C LEU A 46 2.17 -7.60 9.41
N VAL A 47 1.59 -7.70 8.21
CA VAL A 47 1.95 -6.85 7.07
C VAL A 47 0.72 -6.19 6.45
N THR A 48 0.90 -5.01 5.84
CA THR A 48 -0.16 -4.34 5.09
C THR A 48 -0.08 -4.73 3.62
N VAL A 49 -1.16 -5.22 3.03
CA VAL A 49 -1.16 -5.71 1.63
C VAL A 49 -2.23 -4.98 0.82
N GLY A 50 -1.93 -4.71 -0.45
CA GLY A 50 -2.93 -4.29 -1.42
C GLY A 50 -3.16 -2.78 -1.52
N VAL A 51 -2.38 -1.94 -0.82
CA VAL A 51 -2.65 -0.50 -0.69
C VAL A 51 -2.77 0.21 -2.05
N PHE A 52 -1.89 -0.12 -2.98
CA PHE A 52 -1.81 0.49 -4.32
C PHE A 52 -2.15 -0.47 -5.46
N SER A 53 -2.72 -1.63 -5.14
CA SER A 53 -2.78 -2.76 -6.07
C SER A 53 -4.03 -2.76 -6.97
N TRP A 54 -4.84 -1.70 -6.99
CA TRP A 54 -6.05 -1.63 -7.83
C TRP A 54 -5.71 -1.90 -9.30
N ALA A 55 -4.66 -1.29 -9.85
CA ALA A 55 -4.28 -1.51 -11.24
C ALA A 55 -3.82 -2.94 -11.53
N ARG A 56 -3.32 -3.67 -10.52
CA ARG A 56 -2.94 -5.08 -10.65
C ARG A 56 -4.16 -6.01 -10.54
N ILE A 57 -5.11 -5.67 -9.67
CA ILE A 57 -6.36 -6.41 -9.43
C ILE A 57 -7.35 -6.21 -10.58
N GLU A 58 -7.51 -4.98 -11.07
CA GLU A 58 -8.44 -4.62 -12.14
C GLU A 58 -7.68 -3.89 -13.27
N PRO A 59 -6.88 -4.61 -14.08
CA PRO A 59 -6.06 -4.01 -15.15
C PRO A 59 -6.90 -3.33 -16.24
N THR A 60 -8.12 -3.84 -16.48
CA THR A 60 -9.14 -3.24 -17.36
C THR A 60 -10.44 -3.10 -16.57
N ALA A 61 -11.24 -2.07 -16.85
CA ALA A 61 -12.50 -1.85 -16.18
C ALA A 61 -13.43 -3.08 -16.20
N GLY A 62 -13.73 -3.64 -15.03
CA GLY A 62 -14.58 -4.81 -14.86
C GLY A 62 -13.86 -6.16 -14.94
N GLU A 63 -12.61 -6.20 -15.42
CA GLU A 63 -11.80 -7.43 -15.51
C GLU A 63 -10.93 -7.56 -14.27
N ARG A 64 -11.29 -8.46 -13.36
CA ARG A 64 -10.60 -8.61 -12.06
C ARG A 64 -9.81 -9.91 -11.98
N ASP A 65 -8.55 -9.80 -11.58
CA ASP A 65 -7.62 -10.90 -11.30
C ASP A 65 -7.22 -10.88 -9.82
N TRP A 66 -7.76 -11.82 -9.06
CA TRP A 66 -7.50 -11.99 -7.63
C TRP A 66 -6.52 -13.12 -7.32
N ALA A 67 -6.18 -13.97 -8.29
CA ALA A 67 -5.49 -15.23 -8.04
C ALA A 67 -4.12 -15.02 -7.37
N TRP A 68 -3.39 -13.98 -7.78
CA TRP A 68 -2.11 -13.64 -7.19
C TRP A 68 -2.25 -13.16 -5.73
N LEU A 69 -3.33 -12.46 -5.39
CA LEU A 69 -3.56 -11.96 -4.03
C LEU A 69 -3.93 -13.14 -3.13
N ASP A 70 -4.76 -14.06 -3.61
CA ASP A 70 -5.08 -15.30 -2.89
C ASP A 70 -3.81 -16.09 -2.55
N GLU A 71 -2.91 -16.26 -3.52
CA GLU A 71 -1.62 -16.95 -3.32
C GLU A 71 -0.75 -16.26 -2.26
N VAL A 72 -0.64 -14.94 -2.31
CA VAL A 72 0.09 -14.15 -1.30
C VAL A 72 -0.52 -14.29 0.09
N LEU A 73 -1.85 -14.25 0.20
CA LEU A 73 -2.55 -14.37 1.49
C LEU A 73 -2.36 -15.78 2.08
N ASP A 74 -2.39 -16.81 1.24
CA ASP A 74 -2.11 -18.19 1.66
C ASP A 74 -0.67 -18.36 2.15
N LEU A 75 0.31 -17.77 1.45
CA LEU A 75 1.71 -17.78 1.86
C LEU A 75 1.94 -17.07 3.21
N LEU A 76 1.33 -15.90 3.40
CA LEU A 76 1.39 -15.15 4.66
C LEU A 76 0.75 -15.93 5.80
N HIS A 77 -0.43 -16.53 5.55
CA HIS A 77 -1.12 -17.37 6.51
C HIS A 77 -0.28 -18.58 6.92
N ALA A 78 0.28 -19.31 5.95
CA ALA A 78 1.19 -20.44 6.20
C ALA A 78 2.46 -20.01 6.95
N GLY A 79 2.91 -18.78 6.74
CA GLY A 79 4.02 -18.16 7.47
C GLY A 79 3.68 -17.74 8.90
N GLY A 80 2.40 -17.78 9.31
CA GLY A 80 1.91 -17.29 10.60
C GLY A 80 1.83 -15.76 10.71
N ILE A 81 1.88 -15.07 9.58
CA ILE A 81 1.91 -13.60 9.50
C ILE A 81 0.48 -13.11 9.26
N GLY A 82 0.01 -12.17 10.10
CA GLY A 82 -1.30 -11.54 9.92
C GLY A 82 -1.28 -10.54 8.77
N VAL A 83 -2.46 -10.19 8.27
CA VAL A 83 -2.62 -9.24 7.17
C VAL A 83 -3.57 -8.11 7.56
N ASP A 84 -3.09 -6.87 7.38
CA ASP A 84 -3.93 -5.68 7.28
C ASP A 84 -4.25 -5.44 5.80
N LEU A 85 -5.46 -5.85 5.39
CA LEU A 85 -5.85 -5.86 3.98
C LEU A 85 -6.48 -4.53 3.58
N ALA A 86 -5.85 -3.83 2.64
CA ALA A 86 -6.35 -2.56 2.13
C ALA A 86 -7.54 -2.72 1.17
N THR A 87 -8.24 -1.61 0.89
CA THR A 87 -9.35 -1.49 -0.08
C THR A 87 -8.91 -1.12 -1.51
N PRO A 88 -7.65 -1.41 -1.87
CA PRO A 88 -6.85 -0.82 -2.96
C PRO A 88 -7.08 0.62 -3.46
N THR A 89 -7.81 1.49 -2.75
CA THR A 89 -8.29 2.76 -3.33
C THR A 89 -7.30 3.92 -3.28
N ALA A 90 -6.06 3.72 -2.80
CA ALA A 90 -5.10 4.79 -2.62
C ALA A 90 -4.59 5.39 -3.95
N SER A 91 -4.54 4.58 -5.02
CA SER A 91 -4.20 5.04 -6.36
C SER A 91 -5.06 4.32 -7.41
N PRO A 92 -5.95 5.03 -8.13
CA PRO A 92 -6.78 4.41 -9.16
C PRO A 92 -5.96 4.02 -10.39
N PRO A 93 -6.41 3.01 -11.16
CA PRO A 93 -5.76 2.61 -12.40
C PRO A 93 -5.90 3.68 -13.49
N PRO A 94 -4.96 3.72 -14.47
CA PRO A 94 -4.99 4.73 -15.55
C PRO A 94 -6.30 4.75 -16.35
N TRP A 95 -6.93 3.58 -16.57
CA TRP A 95 -8.18 3.49 -17.33
C TRP A 95 -9.32 4.27 -16.68
N LEU A 96 -9.32 4.45 -15.35
CA LEU A 96 -10.36 5.19 -14.64
C LEU A 96 -10.31 6.68 -15.02
N GLY A 97 -9.11 7.28 -15.01
CA GLY A 97 -8.93 8.68 -15.40
C GLY A 97 -9.20 8.95 -16.88
N VAL A 98 -8.99 7.95 -17.75
CA VAL A 98 -9.37 8.03 -19.18
C VAL A 98 -10.88 8.02 -19.35
N ARG A 99 -11.59 7.12 -18.66
CA ARG A 99 -13.06 7.01 -18.76
C ARG A 99 -13.80 8.11 -18.02
N HIS A 100 -13.25 8.58 -16.90
CA HIS A 100 -13.84 9.58 -16.04
C HIS A 100 -12.84 10.72 -15.75
N PRO A 101 -12.54 11.60 -16.71
CA PRO A 101 -11.54 12.66 -16.53
C PRO A 101 -11.83 13.61 -15.34
N SER A 102 -13.09 13.72 -14.92
CA SER A 102 -13.50 14.50 -13.75
C SER A 102 -12.97 13.97 -12.41
N THR A 103 -12.47 12.73 -12.37
CA THR A 103 -11.85 12.17 -11.16
C THR A 103 -10.40 12.60 -10.99
N LEU A 104 -9.79 13.21 -12.01
CA LEU A 104 -8.40 13.65 -11.94
C LEU A 104 -8.27 14.86 -11.00
N PRO A 105 -7.27 14.87 -10.10
CA PRO A 105 -6.95 16.06 -9.33
C PRO A 105 -6.63 17.23 -10.25
N VAL A 106 -7.05 18.44 -9.87
CA VAL A 106 -6.75 19.68 -10.59
C VAL A 106 -5.89 20.61 -9.75
N THR A 107 -4.97 21.32 -10.39
CA THR A 107 -4.22 22.39 -9.72
C THR A 107 -5.13 23.58 -9.41
N LYS A 108 -4.65 24.52 -8.58
CA LYS A 108 -5.33 25.80 -8.33
C LYS A 108 -5.68 26.57 -9.61
N THR A 109 -4.91 26.39 -10.68
CA THR A 109 -5.11 27.05 -11.98
C THR A 109 -5.99 26.23 -12.94
N GLY A 110 -6.62 25.15 -12.47
CA GLY A 110 -7.52 24.31 -13.26
C GLY A 110 -6.83 23.30 -14.18
N CYS A 111 -5.53 23.06 -14.01
CA CYS A 111 -4.82 22.08 -14.84
C CYS A 111 -5.00 20.67 -14.26
N ALA A 112 -5.53 19.74 -15.06
CA ALA A 112 -5.67 18.34 -14.66
C ALA A 112 -4.30 17.64 -14.50
N LEU A 113 -4.15 16.88 -13.42
CA LEU A 113 -2.95 16.13 -13.09
C LEU A 113 -3.13 14.66 -13.45
N TRP A 114 -2.54 14.27 -14.58
CA TRP A 114 -2.39 12.86 -14.95
C TRP A 114 -1.40 12.15 -14.01
N PRO A 115 -1.53 10.83 -13.76
CA PRO A 115 -0.80 10.12 -12.70
C PRO A 115 0.71 10.39 -12.66
N VAL A 116 1.40 10.36 -13.81
CA VAL A 116 2.85 10.62 -13.90
C VAL A 116 3.20 12.08 -13.60
N ARG A 117 2.30 13.01 -13.94
CA ARG A 117 2.42 14.46 -13.70
C ARG A 117 2.03 14.85 -12.28
N ALA A 118 1.14 14.09 -11.63
CA ALA A 118 0.72 14.31 -10.25
C ALA A 118 1.87 14.09 -9.26
N ILE A 119 2.62 12.99 -9.40
CA ILE A 119 3.76 12.62 -8.54
C ILE A 119 4.92 13.62 -8.71
N SER A 120 5.18 14.06 -9.94
CA SER A 120 6.30 14.95 -10.28
C SER A 120 5.98 16.44 -10.19
N SER A 121 4.76 16.84 -9.80
CA SER A 121 4.35 18.23 -9.80
C SER A 121 5.12 19.08 -8.76
N PRO A 122 5.59 20.29 -9.12
CA PRO A 122 6.30 21.18 -8.19
C PRO A 122 5.47 21.52 -6.93
N GLN A 123 4.15 21.63 -7.09
CA GLN A 123 3.22 21.92 -5.99
C GLN A 123 3.15 20.82 -4.93
N ARG A 124 3.39 19.56 -5.28
CA ARG A 124 3.46 18.43 -4.33
C ARG A 124 4.81 18.37 -3.60
N ARG A 125 5.90 18.83 -4.23
CA ARG A 125 7.22 18.93 -3.57
C ARG A 125 7.24 20.00 -2.47
N SER A 126 6.47 21.07 -2.62
CA SER A 126 6.40 22.16 -1.64
C SER A 126 5.73 21.80 -0.31
N SER A 127 4.94 20.71 -0.27
CA SER A 127 4.22 20.27 0.94
C SER A 127 5.01 19.29 1.81
N ILE A 128 6.11 18.71 1.30
CA ILE A 128 7.04 17.93 2.11
C ILE A 128 8.09 18.93 2.61
N GLY A 129 7.89 19.43 3.83
CA GLY A 129 8.77 20.44 4.42
C GLY A 129 10.23 20.02 4.35
N ARG A 130 11.06 20.86 3.74
CA ARG A 130 12.52 20.73 3.80
C ARG A 130 12.92 20.95 5.27
N PRO A 131 13.63 20.02 5.93
CA PRO A 131 14.15 20.30 7.27
C PRO A 131 15.08 21.54 7.21
N PRO A 132 15.05 22.41 8.23
CA PRO A 132 15.90 23.59 8.26
C PRO A 132 17.37 23.19 8.20
N ALA A 133 18.15 23.93 7.40
CA ALA A 133 19.58 23.71 7.30
C ALA A 133 20.26 23.96 8.65
N PRO A 134 21.25 23.15 9.06
CA PRO A 134 22.00 23.41 10.28
C PRO A 134 22.79 24.72 10.15
N SER A 135 22.75 25.53 11.20
CA SER A 135 23.52 26.78 11.29
C SER A 135 25.03 26.51 11.24
N PRO A 136 25.82 27.36 10.58
CA PRO A 136 27.27 27.21 10.55
C PRO A 136 27.88 27.42 11.95
N PRO A 137 28.96 26.71 12.29
CA PRO A 137 29.64 26.87 13.58
C PRO A 137 30.27 28.26 13.71
N THR A 138 30.16 28.83 14.91
CA THR A 138 30.84 30.06 15.38
C THR A 138 32.34 29.88 15.50
#